data_AF-A0A117ITI9-F1
#
_entry.id   AF-A0A117ITI9-F1
#
_cell.length_a   1.000
_cell.length_b   1.000
_cell.length_c   1.000
_cell.angle_alpha   90.00
_cell.angle_beta   90.00
_cell.angle_gamma   90.00
#
_symmetry.space_group_name_H-M   'P 1'
#
loop_
_entity.id
_entity.type
_entity.pdbx_description
1 polymer ?
#
loop_
_entity_poly.entity_id
_entity_poly.type
_entity_poly.pdbx_seq_one_letter_code
_entity_poly.pdbx_strand_id
1 'polypeptide(L)'
;MRFHKVLLVIGSVLVLAATLAGSYLVRWLAVLFLGALMTFFLFGVEMNVARRRRDREHRVERKTDMDRTVSLLRKARTGRVARSLVEEKIAEIYATLSDDYNSTYHSLLTDPNDAIRTLRSEGDFLDNLEKALKIVEADLNESGGDTRER
;
A
#
# COMPACT_ATOMS: atom_id res chain seq x y z
N MET A 1 4.01 -10.65 -29.42
CA MET A 1 4.01 -10.40 -30.89
C MET A 1 3.86 -11.65 -31.74
N ARG A 2 4.53 -12.79 -31.46
CA ARG A 2 4.37 -14.04 -32.24
C ARG A 2 2.94 -14.61 -32.25
N PHE A 3 2.25 -14.60 -31.12
CA PHE A 3 0.87 -15.09 -31.01
C PHE A 3 -0.13 -14.31 -31.87
N HIS A 4 0.06 -12.99 -32.03
CA HIS A 4 -0.84 -12.16 -32.84
C HIS A 4 -0.71 -12.47 -34.33
N LYS A 5 0.52 -12.78 -34.78
CA LYS A 5 0.77 -13.22 -36.17
C LYS A 5 0.15 -14.59 -36.45
N VAL A 6 0.26 -15.53 -35.50
CA VAL A 6 -0.36 -16.87 -35.63
C VAL A 6 -1.89 -16.78 -35.65
N LEU A 7 -2.48 -15.95 -34.78
CA LEU A 7 -3.93 -15.68 -34.78
C LEU A 7 -4.41 -15.05 -36.09
N LEU A 8 -3.66 -14.09 -36.64
CA LEU A 8 -3.98 -13.47 -37.92
C LEU A 8 -3.93 -14.47 -39.07
N VAL A 9 -2.94 -15.36 -39.09
CA VAL A 9 -2.80 -16.40 -40.12
C VAL A 9 -3.92 -17.44 -40.01
N ILE A 10 -4.22 -17.91 -38.80
CA ILE A 10 -5.32 -18.87 -38.57
C ILE A 10 -6.67 -18.24 -38.93
N GLY A 11 -6.89 -16.98 -38.52
CA GLY A 11 -8.10 -16.22 -38.84
C GLY A 11 -8.26 -16.00 -40.35
N SER A 12 -7.18 -15.65 -41.06
CA SER A 12 -7.27 -15.43 -42.52
C SER A 12 -7.56 -16.72 -43.27
N VAL A 13 -6.98 -17.86 -42.86
CA VAL A 13 -7.25 -19.17 -43.48
C VAL A 13 -8.70 -19.60 -43.27
N LEU A 14 -9.28 -19.35 -42.09
CA LEU A 14 -10.69 -19.62 -41.81
C LEU A 14 -11.64 -18.74 -42.63
N VAL A 15 -11.32 -17.45 -42.78
CA VAL A 15 -12.11 -16.53 -43.62
C VAL A 15 -12.04 -16.93 -45.09
N LEU A 16 -10.85 -17.31 -45.59
CA LEU A 16 -10.69 -17.84 -46.95
C LEU A 16 -11.46 -19.17 -47.15
N ALA A 17 -11.44 -20.07 -46.17
CA ALA A 17 -12.20 -21.31 -46.24
C ALA A 17 -13.73 -21.04 -46.24
N ALA A 18 -14.19 -20.03 -45.50
CA ALA A 18 -15.59 -19.64 -45.44
C ALA A 18 -16.08 -18.94 -46.72
N THR A 19 -15.20 -18.30 -47.50
CA THR A 19 -15.55 -17.65 -48.76
C THR A 19 -15.40 -18.55 -49.98
N LEU A 20 -14.47 -19.52 -49.95
CA LEU A 20 -14.23 -20.46 -51.06
C LEU A 20 -15.15 -21.69 -51.01
N ALA A 21 -15.61 -22.11 -49.84
CA ALA A 21 -16.56 -23.20 -49.75
C ALA A 21 -17.96 -22.71 -50.13
N GLY A 22 -18.40 -22.98 -51.37
CA GLY A 22 -19.76 -22.68 -51.86
C GLY A 22 -20.90 -23.39 -51.12
N SER A 23 -20.59 -24.11 -50.04
CA SER A 23 -21.55 -24.80 -49.18
C SER A 23 -21.91 -23.92 -47.98
N TYR A 24 -23.18 -23.52 -47.93
CA TYR A 24 -23.79 -22.74 -46.86
C TYR A 24 -23.47 -23.30 -45.46
N LEU A 25 -23.44 -24.62 -45.33
CA LEU A 25 -23.20 -25.33 -44.08
C LEU A 25 -21.79 -25.10 -43.53
N VAL A 26 -20.78 -25.10 -44.41
CA VAL A 26 -19.37 -24.85 -44.05
C VAL A 26 -19.18 -23.40 -43.60
N ARG A 27 -19.87 -22.45 -44.25
CA ARG A 27 -19.83 -21.03 -43.88
C ARG A 27 -20.36 -20.81 -42.47
N TRP A 28 -21.49 -21.42 -42.13
CA TRP A 28 -22.05 -21.31 -40.79
C TRP A 28 -21.18 -21.98 -39.73
N LEU A 29 -20.59 -23.14 -40.05
CA LEU A 29 -19.67 -23.80 -39.14
C LEU A 29 -18.44 -22.92 -38.83
N ALA A 30 -17.89 -22.26 -39.85
CA ALA A 30 -16.77 -21.34 -39.70
C ALA A 30 -17.12 -20.10 -38.87
N VAL A 31 -18.31 -19.52 -39.09
CA VAL A 31 -18.80 -18.37 -38.31
C VAL A 31 -18.99 -18.74 -36.84
N LEU A 32 -19.61 -19.89 -36.56
CA LEU A 32 -19.81 -20.37 -35.19
C LEU A 32 -18.48 -20.64 -34.48
N PHE A 33 -17.54 -21.29 -35.17
CA PHE A 33 -16.21 -21.57 -34.64
C PHE A 33 -15.45 -20.28 -34.32
N LEU A 34 -15.47 -19.30 -35.24
CA LEU A 34 -14.81 -18.02 -35.06
C LEU A 34 -15.42 -17.23 -33.88
N GLY A 35 -16.75 -17.24 -33.76
CA GLY A 35 -17.45 -16.62 -32.63
C GLY A 35 -17.07 -17.24 -31.29
N ALA A 36 -17.05 -18.58 -31.20
CA ALA A 36 -16.65 -19.29 -29.98
C ALA A 36 -15.20 -19.00 -29.60
N LEU A 37 -14.29 -19.01 -30.58
CA LEU A 37 -12.87 -18.68 -30.38
C LEU A 37 -12.71 -17.25 -29.85
N MET A 38 -13.45 -16.29 -30.43
CA MET A 38 -13.37 -14.89 -30.03
C MET A 38 -13.88 -14.69 -28.59
N THR A 39 -15.01 -15.30 -28.21
CA THR A 39 -15.51 -15.29 -26.83
C THR A 39 -14.49 -15.89 -25.86
N PHE A 40 -13.89 -17.03 -26.21
CA PHE A 40 -12.87 -17.67 -25.37
C PHE A 40 -11.64 -16.77 -25.16
N PHE A 41 -11.17 -16.09 -26.20
CA PHE A 41 -10.04 -15.16 -26.08
C PHE A 41 -10.40 -13.90 -25.30
N LEU A 42 -11.60 -13.33 -25.49
CA LEU A 42 -12.02 -12.13 -24.78
C LEU A 42 -12.06 -12.38 -23.27
N PHE A 43 -12.74 -13.45 -22.85
CA PHE A 43 -12.81 -13.85 -21.45
C PHE A 43 -11.47 -14.37 -20.91
N GLY A 44 -10.70 -15.11 -21.70
CA GLY A 44 -9.41 -15.67 -21.30
C GLY A 44 -8.33 -14.61 -21.09
N VAL A 45 -8.31 -13.56 -21.91
CA VAL A 45 -7.41 -12.41 -21.73
C VAL A 45 -7.81 -11.58 -20.52
N GLU A 46 -9.10 -11.33 -20.32
CA GLU A 46 -9.61 -10.55 -19.19
C GLU A 46 -9.35 -11.24 -17.83
N MET A 47 -9.46 -12.57 -17.78
CA MET A 47 -9.14 -13.37 -16.59
C MET A 47 -7.63 -13.35 -16.25
N ASN A 48 -6.74 -13.19 -17.24
CA ASN A 48 -5.30 -13.12 -17.02
C ASN A 48 -4.85 -11.73 -16.51
N VAL A 49 -5.56 -10.66 -16.87
CA VAL A 49 -5.30 -9.29 -16.37
C VAL A 49 -5.63 -9.17 -14.88
N ALA A 50 -6.72 -9.80 -14.40
CA ALA A 50 -7.08 -9.81 -12.99
C ALA A 50 -6.03 -10.52 -12.11
N ARG A 51 -5.42 -11.60 -12.60
CA ARG A 51 -4.42 -12.38 -11.85
C ARG A 51 -3.09 -11.64 -11.68
N ARG A 52 -2.68 -10.87 -12.71
CA ARG A 52 -1.43 -10.10 -12.68
C ARG A 52 -1.44 -8.98 -11.64
N ARG A 53 -2.61 -8.47 -11.25
CA ARG A 53 -2.73 -7.46 -10.19
C ARG A 53 -2.52 -8.08 -8.79
N ARG A 54 -2.92 -9.34 -8.60
CA ARG A 54 -2.82 -10.05 -7.32
C ARG A 54 -1.39 -10.55 -7.02
N ASP A 55 -0.62 -10.93 -8.03
CA ASP A 55 0.79 -11.33 -7.83
C ASP A 55 1.74 -10.17 -7.50
N ARG A 56 1.34 -8.93 -7.76
CA ARG A 56 2.14 -7.76 -7.38
C ARG A 56 2.02 -7.39 -5.90
N GLU A 57 1.14 -8.05 -5.16
CA GLU A 57 0.77 -7.68 -3.79
C GLU A 57 1.50 -8.52 -2.72
N HIS A 58 2.22 -9.58 -3.10
CA HIS A 58 2.87 -10.47 -2.13
C HIS A 58 4.36 -10.66 -2.39
N ARG A 59 5.10 -9.56 -2.31
CA ARG A 59 6.53 -9.59 -1.95
C ARG A 59 6.93 -8.49 -0.97
N VAL A 60 5.99 -8.06 -0.14
CA VAL A 60 6.33 -7.37 1.09
C VAL A 60 6.72 -8.47 2.07
N GLU A 61 8.01 -8.75 2.20
CA GLU A 61 8.52 -9.43 3.39
C GLU A 61 7.89 -8.73 4.58
N ARG A 62 7.06 -9.45 5.35
CA ARG A 62 6.52 -8.94 6.61
C ARG A 62 7.70 -8.80 7.56
N LYS A 63 8.43 -7.70 7.42
CA LYS A 63 9.32 -7.19 8.45
C LYS A 63 8.48 -7.06 9.71
N THR A 64 8.97 -7.66 10.79
CA THR A 64 8.40 -7.55 12.12
C THR A 64 8.20 -6.08 12.45
N ASP A 65 7.20 -5.72 13.24
CA ASP A 65 6.91 -4.31 13.52
C ASP A 65 8.11 -3.57 14.15
N MET A 66 8.95 -4.29 14.89
CA MET A 66 10.25 -3.77 15.34
C MET A 66 11.19 -3.39 14.18
N ASP A 67 11.35 -4.25 13.17
CA ASP A 67 12.21 -3.97 12.01
C ASP A 67 11.70 -2.75 11.22
N ARG A 68 10.38 -2.56 11.19
CA ARG A 68 9.77 -1.38 10.58
C ARG A 68 10.13 -0.13 11.36
N THR A 69 9.95 -0.12 12.67
CA THR A 69 10.29 1.00 13.55
C THR A 69 11.77 1.35 13.48
N VAL A 70 12.66 0.35 13.53
CA VAL A 70 14.10 0.54 13.36
C VAL A 70 14.43 1.13 12.00
N SER A 71 13.77 0.66 10.93
CA SER A 71 13.97 1.21 9.59
C SER A 71 13.47 2.65 9.45
N LEU A 72 12.40 3.02 10.17
CA LEU A 72 11.88 4.39 10.22
C LEU A 72 12.83 5.30 10.98
N LEU A 73 13.33 4.89 12.16
CA LEU A 73 14.35 5.63 12.91
C LEU A 73 15.60 5.87 12.08
N ARG A 74 16.07 4.84 11.37
CA ARG A 74 17.25 4.94 10.49
C ARG A 74 17.04 5.96 9.37
N LYS A 75 15.82 6.04 8.82
CA LYS A 75 15.45 7.05 7.80
C LYS A 75 15.26 8.44 8.42
N ALA A 76 14.76 8.53 9.65
CA ALA A 76 14.52 9.78 10.37
C ALA A 76 15.82 10.51 10.71
N ARG A 77 16.94 9.78 10.89
CA ARG A 77 18.25 10.40 11.07
C ARG A 77 18.59 11.40 9.96
N THR A 78 18.28 11.10 8.70
CA THR A 78 18.69 11.92 7.55
C THR A 78 17.52 12.60 6.83
N GLY A 79 16.30 12.09 6.94
CA GLY A 79 15.15 12.54 6.15
C GLY A 79 14.08 13.26 6.98
N ARG A 80 13.69 14.48 6.56
CA ARG A 80 12.60 15.27 7.20
C ARG A 80 11.27 14.52 7.28
N VAL A 81 10.90 13.79 6.24
CA VAL A 81 9.62 13.04 6.18
C VAL A 81 9.57 11.91 7.22
N ALA A 82 10.70 11.25 7.45
CA ALA A 82 10.75 10.20 8.46
C ALA A 82 10.78 10.80 9.88
N ARG A 83 11.34 12.01 10.07
CA ARG A 83 11.24 12.73 11.36
C ARG A 83 9.81 13.13 11.68
N SER A 84 9.06 13.66 10.70
CA SER A 84 7.66 14.03 10.91
C SER A 84 6.80 12.80 11.22
N LEU A 85 7.11 11.63 10.63
CA LEU A 85 6.43 10.38 10.99
C LEU A 85 6.69 9.95 12.44
N VAL A 86 7.92 10.15 12.94
CA VAL A 86 8.23 9.84 14.34
C VAL A 86 7.51 10.80 15.27
N GLU A 87 7.45 12.08 14.91
CA GLU A 87 6.70 13.09 15.65
C GLU A 87 5.20 12.76 15.72
N GLU A 88 4.61 12.37 14.59
CA GLU A 88 3.23 11.90 14.51
C GLU A 88 2.97 10.73 15.46
N LYS A 89 3.91 9.78 15.54
CA LYS A 89 3.81 8.64 16.46
C LYS A 89 3.86 9.04 17.92
N ILE A 90 4.66 10.05 18.29
CA ILE A 90 4.68 10.58 19.66
C ILE A 90 3.36 11.30 19.97
N ALA A 91 2.85 12.12 19.05
CA ALA A 91 1.56 12.79 19.21
C ALA A 91 0.39 11.78 19.36
N GLU A 92 0.44 10.68 18.61
CA GLU A 92 -0.53 9.58 18.70
C GLU A 92 -0.53 8.91 20.09
N ILE A 93 0.63 8.78 20.74
CA ILE A 93 0.72 8.23 22.11
C ILE A 93 -0.05 9.13 23.09
N TYR A 94 0.18 10.44 23.06
CA TYR A 94 -0.54 11.38 23.92
C TYR A 94 -2.04 11.44 23.61
N ALA A 95 -2.42 11.42 22.34
CA ALA A 95 -3.82 11.40 21.93
C ALA A 95 -4.54 10.12 22.38
N THR A 96 -3.84 8.98 22.37
CA THR A 96 -4.38 7.70 22.86
C THR A 96 -4.57 7.70 24.38
N LEU A 97 -3.75 8.44 25.11
CA LEU A 97 -3.87 8.57 26.56
C LEU A 97 -4.96 9.56 26.98
N SER A 98 -5.28 10.54 26.13
CA SER A 98 -6.30 11.55 26.40
C SER A 98 -7.72 11.04 26.21
N ASP A 99 -8.67 11.59 26.98
CA ASP A 99 -10.10 11.28 26.85
C ASP A 99 -10.69 11.69 25.48
N ASP A 100 -10.14 12.73 24.85
CA ASP A 100 -10.53 13.18 23.51
C ASP A 100 -9.34 13.15 22.55
N TYR A 101 -9.23 12.03 21.84
CA TYR A 101 -8.19 11.75 20.87
C TYR A 101 -8.05 12.84 19.81
N ASN A 102 -9.17 13.28 19.22
CA ASN A 102 -9.12 14.11 18.01
C ASN A 102 -8.73 15.55 18.35
N SER A 103 -9.27 16.11 19.44
CA SER A 103 -8.88 17.44 19.88
C SER A 103 -7.43 17.47 20.38
N THR A 104 -7.00 16.46 21.14
CA THR A 104 -5.62 16.38 21.66
C THR A 104 -4.60 16.24 20.54
N TYR A 105 -4.86 15.38 19.56
CA TYR A 105 -3.98 15.20 18.41
C TYR A 105 -3.80 16.50 17.60
N HIS A 106 -4.89 17.20 17.29
CA HIS A 106 -4.84 18.47 16.57
C HIS A 106 -4.20 19.60 17.38
N SER A 107 -4.43 19.62 18.69
CA SER A 107 -3.80 20.57 19.61
C SER A 107 -2.28 20.36 19.62
N LEU A 108 -1.78 19.13 19.71
CA LEU A 108 -0.34 18.82 19.73
C LEU A 108 0.39 19.20 18.43
N LEU A 109 -0.32 19.25 17.30
CA LEU A 109 0.24 19.76 16.04
C LEU A 109 0.45 21.28 16.08
N THR A 110 -0.41 21.99 16.80
CA THR A 110 -0.47 23.46 16.84
C THR A 110 0.31 24.03 18.02
N ASP A 111 0.14 23.46 19.21
CA ASP A 111 0.90 23.73 20.43
C ASP A 111 1.60 22.44 20.90
N PRO A 112 2.85 22.21 20.47
CA PRO A 112 3.57 21.00 20.82
C PRO A 112 3.92 20.98 22.30
N ASN A 113 3.78 19.83 22.95
CA ASN A 113 4.24 19.61 24.32
C ASN A 113 5.78 19.53 24.40
N ASP A 114 6.31 19.43 25.62
CA ASP A 114 7.76 19.45 25.86
C ASP A 114 8.51 18.30 25.15
N ALA A 115 7.87 17.13 25.01
CA ALA A 115 8.42 16.02 24.24
C ALA A 115 8.57 16.36 22.74
N ILE A 116 7.53 16.89 22.10
CA ILE A 116 7.57 17.27 20.67
C ILE A 116 8.50 18.47 20.45
N ARG A 117 8.52 19.44 21.37
CA ARG A 117 9.47 20.58 21.33
C ARG A 117 10.92 20.11 21.40
N THR A 118 11.19 19.16 22.29
CA THR A 118 12.52 18.55 22.43
C THR A 118 12.91 17.79 21.16
N LEU A 119 11.97 17.05 20.54
CA LEU A 119 12.22 16.37 19.27
C LEU A 119 12.53 17.34 18.11
N ARG A 120 11.85 18.49 18.07
CA ARG A 120 12.05 19.55 17.05
C ARG A 120 13.31 20.39 17.28
N SER A 121 13.94 20.29 18.44
CA SER A 121 15.13 21.09 18.77
C SER A 121 16.30 20.81 17.82
N GLU A 122 17.14 21.82 17.60
CA GLU A 122 18.31 21.70 16.74
C GLU A 122 19.37 20.78 17.40
N GLY A 123 19.97 19.86 16.63
CA GLY A 123 20.96 18.91 17.15
C GLY A 123 20.93 17.54 16.47
N ASP A 124 21.55 16.52 17.10
CA ASP A 124 21.38 15.13 16.68
C ASP A 124 19.96 14.68 17.00
N PHE A 125 19.22 14.29 15.94
CA PHE A 125 17.85 13.84 16.04
C PHE A 125 17.69 12.65 16.99
N LEU A 126 18.65 11.72 17.02
CA LEU A 126 18.54 10.52 17.87
C LEU A 126 18.67 10.88 19.34
N ASP A 127 19.59 11.79 19.69
CA ASP A 127 19.74 12.28 21.07
C ASP A 127 18.48 13.04 21.51
N ASN A 128 17.91 13.84 20.61
CA ASN A 128 16.68 14.59 20.87
C ASN A 128 15.46 13.67 21.00
N LEU A 129 15.41 12.59 20.22
CA LEU A 129 14.40 11.54 20.34
C LEU A 129 14.50 10.79 21.68
N GLU A 130 15.72 10.45 22.11
CA GLU A 130 15.92 9.80 23.42
C GLU A 130 15.42 10.69 24.56
N LYS A 131 15.75 11.99 24.54
CA LYS A 131 15.25 12.95 25.52
C LYS A 131 13.73 13.11 25.46
N ALA A 132 13.16 13.20 24.27
CA ALA A 132 11.71 13.27 24.09
C ALA A 132 11.01 12.03 24.66
N LEU A 133 11.55 10.82 24.41
CA LEU A 133 10.99 9.58 24.95
C LEU A 133 11.09 9.51 26.47
N LYS A 134 12.16 10.03 27.08
CA LYS A 134 12.27 10.14 28.55
C LYS A 134 11.19 11.05 29.14
N ILE A 135 10.85 12.15 28.46
CA ILE A 135 9.76 13.04 28.87
C ILE A 135 8.42 12.30 28.77
N VAL A 136 8.17 11.60 27.64
CA VAL A 136 6.96 10.79 27.45
C VAL A 136 6.82 9.73 28.53
N GLU A 137 7.91 9.04 28.88
CA GLU A 137 7.92 8.03 29.94
C GLU A 137 7.59 8.63 31.31
N ALA A 138 8.16 9.80 31.63
CA ALA A 138 7.86 10.51 32.88
C ALA A 138 6.38 10.93 32.93
N ASP A 139 5.86 11.54 31.87
CA ASP A 139 4.46 11.97 31.77
C ASP A 139 3.49 10.79 31.91
N LEU A 140 3.80 9.66 31.27
CA LEU A 140 2.99 8.43 31.37
C LEU A 140 2.99 7.85 32.78
N ASN A 141 4.14 7.89 33.45
CA ASN A 141 4.27 7.37 34.81
C ASN A 141 3.52 8.24 35.83
N GLU A 142 3.53 9.56 35.65
CA GLU A 142 2.76 10.49 36.48
C GLU A 142 1.24 10.39 36.22
N SER A 143 0.84 10.34 34.95
CA SER A 143 -0.57 10.21 34.56
C SER A 143 -1.19 8.86 34.99
N GLY A 144 -0.41 7.77 34.97
CA GLY A 144 -0.83 6.46 35.48
C GLY A 144 -0.86 6.33 37.01
N GLY A 145 -0.24 7.27 37.73
CA GLY A 145 -0.28 7.35 39.20
C GLY A 145 -1.60 7.92 39.71
N ASP A 146 -2.13 8.94 39.04
CA ASP A 146 -3.35 9.66 39.47
C ASP A 146 -4.63 8.79 39.36
N THR A 147 -4.63 7.78 38.49
CA THR A 147 -5.77 6.85 38.33
C THR A 147 -5.83 5.78 39.43
N ARG A 148 -4.78 5.59 40.24
CA ARG A 148 -4.74 4.55 41.29
C ARG A 148 -5.20 5.03 42.67
N GLU A 149 -5.40 6.33 42.87
CA GLU A 149 -5.86 6.91 44.15
C GLU A 149 -7.34 7.33 44.15
N ARG A 150 -8.13 6.95 43.13
CA ARG A 150 -9.58 7.17 43.09
C ARG A 150 -10.37 5.86 43.07
#